data_AF-A0A0W1C921-F1
#
_entry.id   AF-A0A0W1C921-F1
#
_cell.length_a   1.000
_cell.length_b   1.000
_cell.length_c   1.000
_cell.angle_alpha   90.00
_cell.angle_beta   90.00
_cell.angle_gamma   90.00
#
_symmetry.space_group_name_H-M   'P 1'
#
loop_
_entity.id
_entity.type
_entity.pdbx_description
1 polymer ?
#
loop_
_entity_poly.entity_id
_entity_poly.type
_entity_poly.pdbx_seq_one_letter_code
_entity_poly.pdbx_strand_id
1 'polypeptide(L)'
;MAATQVFISYSSKDGAVANMVCALLEERGHRCWIAPRDIVPGKEWGESIIGGIKGATLFVLIFSRHANTSPQILREVERAVSHGLPIIPFRIEDVLPAGSMEYFMSVPHWFDALSPPVEDHVVRLAAVIEQLTSGDADARAYRPAVPRGAGRIDWNNGLVRALAGGTGLALLLLAGWLGGLAPPDSPMGWLAALLAIGVAALVGAGGRAAWAAAGAGRAAIAALLLLAAAGYGWTYSHYVVAGLGSAPLVRGSECTADARLVYEASCPDLPSDALADAAYDPAALWTAASIGRIKLTLGAAWAIMAAAGAALVAGWLSAPRRIKRER
;
A
#
# COMPACT_ATOMS: atom_id res chain seq x y z
N MET A 1 -17.57 12.59 40.42
CA MET A 1 -16.74 13.31 39.42
C MET A 1 -17.68 13.96 38.42
N ALA A 2 -17.52 15.25 38.11
CA ALA A 2 -18.37 15.91 37.12
C ALA A 2 -18.05 15.31 35.73
N ALA A 3 -19.07 14.82 35.03
CA ALA A 3 -18.87 14.19 33.72
C ALA A 3 -18.47 15.23 32.67
N THR A 4 -17.20 15.19 32.22
CA THR A 4 -16.63 16.02 31.15
C THR A 4 -17.54 15.98 29.93
N GLN A 5 -17.94 17.14 29.41
CA GLN A 5 -18.68 17.25 28.16
C GLN A 5 -17.71 17.70 27.05
N VAL A 6 -17.42 16.81 26.11
CA VAL A 6 -16.46 17.04 25.03
C VAL A 6 -17.22 17.40 23.76
N PHE A 7 -16.96 18.59 23.22
CA PHE A 7 -17.48 19.00 21.91
C PHE A 7 -16.55 18.50 20.81
N ILE A 8 -17.05 17.75 19.83
CA ILE A 8 -16.27 17.25 18.70
C ILE A 8 -16.63 18.05 17.44
N SER A 9 -15.71 18.91 17.00
CA SER A 9 -15.80 19.63 15.72
C SER A 9 -15.03 18.89 14.64
N TYR A 10 -15.67 18.66 13.50
CA TYR A 10 -15.12 17.89 12.39
C TYR A 10 -15.76 18.28 11.06
N SER A 11 -15.10 18.01 9.94
CA SER A 11 -15.71 18.16 8.62
C SER A 11 -16.66 17.00 8.34
N SER A 12 -17.81 17.24 7.74
CA SER A 12 -18.74 16.16 7.34
C SER A 12 -18.09 15.07 6.48
N LYS A 13 -17.00 15.40 5.76
CA LYS A 13 -16.17 14.47 4.99
C LYS A 13 -15.36 13.48 5.86
N ASP A 14 -15.10 13.84 7.12
CA ASP A 14 -14.29 13.08 8.09
C ASP A 14 -15.14 12.36 9.14
N GLY A 15 -16.46 12.26 8.93
CA GLY A 15 -17.40 11.74 9.94
C GLY A 15 -17.16 10.31 10.40
N ALA A 16 -16.49 9.48 9.59
CA ALA A 16 -16.11 8.14 10.03
C ALA A 16 -15.10 8.18 11.19
N VAL A 17 -14.08 9.03 11.10
CA VAL A 17 -13.09 9.20 12.18
C VAL A 17 -13.73 9.90 13.37
N ALA A 18 -14.60 10.89 13.14
CA ALA A 18 -15.31 11.58 14.21
C ALA A 18 -16.20 10.67 15.05
N ASN A 19 -16.95 9.78 14.40
CA ASN A 19 -17.79 8.81 15.10
C ASN A 19 -16.95 7.79 15.88
N MET A 20 -15.80 7.37 15.34
CA MET A 20 -14.87 6.48 16.04
C MET A 20 -14.30 7.15 17.29
N VAL A 21 -13.82 8.40 17.17
CA VAL A 21 -13.33 9.19 18.31
C VAL A 21 -14.42 9.34 19.37
N CYS A 22 -15.64 9.70 18.95
CA CYS A 22 -16.80 9.82 19.83
C CYS A 22 -17.07 8.53 20.62
N ALA A 23 -17.17 7.39 19.93
CA ALA A 23 -17.45 6.10 20.55
C ALA A 23 -16.37 5.72 21.58
N LEU A 24 -15.09 5.85 21.22
CA LEU A 24 -13.97 5.49 22.09
C LEU A 24 -13.81 6.41 23.32
N LEU A 25 -14.23 7.67 23.22
CA LEU A 25 -14.30 8.59 24.35
C LEU A 25 -15.48 8.26 25.27
N GLU A 26 -16.64 7.93 24.70
CA GLU A 26 -17.84 7.52 25.44
C GLU A 26 -17.65 6.19 26.18
N GLU A 27 -16.96 5.22 25.57
CA GLU A 27 -16.55 3.97 26.24
C GLU A 27 -15.70 4.20 27.49
N ARG A 28 -14.98 5.33 27.55
CA ARG A 28 -14.14 5.73 28.69
C ARG A 28 -14.87 6.66 29.67
N GLY A 29 -16.18 6.85 29.49
CA GLY A 29 -17.01 7.60 30.42
C GLY A 29 -17.05 9.12 30.17
N HIS A 30 -16.48 9.62 29.07
CA HIS A 30 -16.63 11.02 28.68
C HIS A 30 -17.93 11.22 27.88
N ARG A 31 -18.70 12.27 28.19
CA ARG A 31 -19.90 12.58 27.41
C ARG A 31 -19.50 13.39 26.19
N CYS A 32 -19.81 12.92 24.99
CA CYS A 32 -19.50 13.65 23.78
C CYS A 32 -20.72 14.38 23.24
N TRP A 33 -20.50 15.56 22.66
CA TRP A 33 -21.47 16.26 21.82
C TRP A 33 -20.92 16.27 20.39
N ILE A 34 -21.68 15.74 19.43
CA ILE A 34 -21.31 15.64 18.02
C ILE A 34 -22.53 15.87 17.11
N ALA A 35 -22.38 16.75 16.12
CA ALA A 35 -23.39 16.93 15.09
C ALA A 35 -23.31 15.82 14.03
N PRO A 36 -24.43 15.36 13.43
CA PRO A 36 -25.82 15.76 13.70
C PRO A 36 -26.49 15.01 14.87
N ARG A 37 -25.83 14.02 15.47
CA ARG A 37 -26.42 13.12 16.50
C ARG A 37 -27.09 13.89 17.64
N ASP A 38 -26.42 14.93 18.14
CA ASP A 38 -26.85 15.69 19.32
C ASP A 38 -27.61 16.98 18.98
N ILE A 39 -28.02 17.14 17.71
CA ILE A 39 -28.92 18.21 17.27
C ILE A 39 -30.34 17.68 17.32
N VAL A 40 -31.18 18.26 18.17
CA VAL A 40 -32.60 17.88 18.28
C VAL A 40 -33.31 18.23 16.97
N PRO A 41 -33.97 17.26 16.30
CA PRO A 41 -34.73 17.54 15.08
C PRO A 41 -35.75 18.67 15.30
N GLY A 42 -35.78 19.64 14.38
CA GLY A 42 -36.67 20.79 14.45
C GLY A 42 -36.14 21.99 15.24
N LYS A 43 -34.97 21.90 15.88
CA LYS A 43 -34.26 23.08 16.41
C LYS A 43 -33.37 23.72 15.36
N GLU A 44 -33.14 25.02 15.48
CA GLU A 44 -32.19 25.74 14.63
C GLU A 44 -30.78 25.16 14.81
N TRP A 45 -30.15 24.84 13.68
CA TRP A 45 -28.88 24.11 13.63
C TRP A 45 -27.75 24.93 14.27
N GLY A 46 -27.68 26.22 13.94
CA GLY A 46 -26.66 27.13 14.48
C GLY A 46 -26.81 27.35 15.99
N GLU A 47 -28.04 27.47 16.48
CA GLU A 47 -28.32 27.61 17.91
C GLU A 47 -27.92 26.35 18.69
N SER A 48 -28.21 25.17 18.13
CA SER A 48 -27.84 23.88 18.73
C SER A 48 -26.33 23.71 18.84
N ILE A 49 -25.58 24.12 17.81
CA ILE A 49 -24.10 24.13 17.85
C ILE A 49 -23.60 25.06 18.94
N ILE A 50 -24.10 26.29 19.01
CA ILE A 50 -23.70 27.26 20.04
C ILE A 50 -24.02 26.74 21.44
N GLY A 51 -25.19 26.11 21.62
CA GLY A 51 -25.57 25.45 22.87
C GLY A 51 -24.62 24.31 23.23
N GLY A 52 -24.26 23.47 22.26
CA GLY A 52 -23.28 22.39 22.43
C GLY A 52 -21.91 22.91 22.87
N ILE A 53 -21.40 23.98 22.23
CA ILE A 53 -20.13 24.60 22.58
C ILE A 53 -20.20 25.17 24.01
N LYS A 54 -21.26 25.91 24.35
CA LYS A 54 -21.42 26.51 25.69
C LYS A 54 -21.56 25.47 26.81
N GLY A 55 -22.13 24.31 26.52
CA GLY A 55 -22.25 23.22 27.49
C GLY A 55 -20.97 22.40 27.66
N ALA A 56 -20.05 22.48 26.71
CA ALA A 56 -18.82 21.71 26.73
C ALA A 56 -17.81 22.26 27.73
N THR A 57 -17.01 21.36 28.29
CA THR A 57 -15.84 21.67 29.12
C THR A 57 -14.54 21.56 28.33
N LEU A 58 -14.58 20.93 27.15
CA LEU A 58 -13.45 20.69 26.27
C LEU A 58 -13.89 20.70 24.81
N PHE A 59 -13.04 21.23 23.93
CA PHE A 59 -13.26 21.24 22.48
C PHE A 59 -12.21 20.38 21.78
N VAL A 60 -12.64 19.32 21.08
CA VAL A 60 -11.77 18.48 20.24
C VAL A 60 -12.02 18.84 18.78
N LEU A 61 -10.97 19.29 18.10
CA LEU A 61 -11.00 19.59 16.67
C LEU A 61 -10.37 18.46 15.87
N ILE A 62 -11.15 17.74 15.07
CA ILE A 62 -10.59 16.77 14.12
C ILE A 62 -10.08 17.54 12.90
N PHE A 63 -8.76 17.66 12.83
CA PHE A 63 -8.09 18.52 11.86
C PHE A 63 -7.60 17.76 10.63
N SER A 64 -8.08 18.18 9.47
CA SER A 64 -7.78 17.65 8.13
C SER A 64 -7.76 18.80 7.12
N ARG A 65 -7.42 18.53 5.85
CA ARG A 65 -7.57 19.51 4.78
C ARG A 65 -9.01 20.00 4.64
N HIS A 66 -9.98 19.11 4.88
CA HIS A 66 -11.39 19.44 4.80
C HIS A 66 -11.84 20.35 5.96
N ALA A 67 -11.27 20.17 7.15
CA ALA A 67 -11.52 21.06 8.28
C ALA A 67 -10.89 22.44 8.04
N ASN A 68 -9.66 22.47 7.53
CA ASN A 68 -8.89 23.68 7.28
C ASN A 68 -9.58 24.66 6.31
N THR A 69 -10.32 24.14 5.32
CA THR A 69 -11.04 24.96 4.33
C THR A 69 -12.51 25.23 4.69
N SER A 70 -12.99 24.81 5.87
CA SER A 70 -14.41 24.90 6.22
C SER A 70 -14.73 26.20 6.96
N PRO A 71 -15.58 27.09 6.40
CA PRO A 71 -15.99 28.32 7.09
C PRO A 71 -16.80 28.05 8.36
N GLN A 72 -17.53 26.94 8.39
CA GLN A 72 -18.34 26.55 9.55
C GLN A 72 -17.45 26.14 10.74
N ILE A 73 -16.41 25.33 10.48
CA ILE A 73 -15.48 24.90 11.52
C ILE A 73 -14.68 26.09 12.04
N LEU A 74 -14.28 27.01 11.16
CA LEU A 74 -13.62 28.24 11.58
C LEU A 74 -14.47 29.04 12.59
N ARG A 75 -15.79 29.18 12.34
CA ARG A 75 -16.72 29.84 13.28
C ARG A 75 -16.87 29.08 14.60
N GLU A 76 -16.87 27.76 14.56
CA GLU A 76 -16.94 26.92 15.76
C GLU A 76 -15.67 27.08 16.62
N VAL A 77 -14.49 27.06 15.98
CA VAL A 77 -13.20 27.29 16.63
C VAL A 77 -13.14 28.69 17.23
N GLU A 78 -13.50 29.73 16.48
CA GLU A 78 -13.60 31.10 16.99
C GLU A 78 -14.50 31.18 18.22
N ARG A 79 -15.67 30.53 18.17
CA ARG A 79 -16.64 30.50 19.28
C ARG A 79 -16.06 29.78 20.50
N ALA A 80 -15.37 28.66 20.32
CA ALA A 80 -14.71 27.92 21.38
C ALA A 80 -13.60 28.75 22.06
N VAL A 81 -12.76 29.43 21.27
CA VAL A 81 -11.75 30.37 21.76
C VAL A 81 -12.40 31.50 22.55
N SER A 82 -13.46 32.11 22.02
CA SER A 82 -14.19 33.20 22.69
C SER A 82 -14.83 32.76 24.01
N HIS A 83 -15.17 31.47 24.16
CA HIS A 83 -15.70 30.91 25.40
C HIS A 83 -14.60 30.40 26.35
N GLY A 84 -13.33 30.51 25.98
CA GLY A 84 -12.20 30.05 26.80
C GLY A 84 -12.13 28.53 26.91
N LEU A 85 -12.72 27.78 25.97
CA LEU A 85 -12.64 26.33 25.99
C LEU A 85 -11.23 25.87 25.61
N PRO A 86 -10.64 24.93 26.36
CA PRO A 86 -9.42 24.29 25.92
C PRO A 86 -9.66 23.52 24.62
N ILE A 87 -8.84 23.80 23.61
CA ILE A 87 -8.93 23.19 22.28
C ILE A 87 -7.83 22.14 22.13
N ILE A 88 -8.21 20.91 21.84
CA ILE A 88 -7.29 19.83 21.46
C ILE A 88 -7.43 19.57 19.95
N PRO A 89 -6.45 19.99 19.13
CA PRO A 89 -6.44 19.64 17.71
C PRO A 89 -5.97 18.19 17.54
N PHE A 90 -6.90 17.31 17.16
CA PHE A 90 -6.65 15.92 16.79
C PHE A 90 -6.40 15.83 15.28
N ARG A 91 -5.13 15.86 14.89
CA ARG A 91 -4.72 15.97 13.49
C ARG A 91 -4.71 14.61 12.79
N ILE A 92 -5.57 14.43 11.79
CA ILE A 92 -5.73 13.16 11.04
C ILE A 92 -5.08 13.19 9.65
N GLU A 93 -4.63 14.35 9.19
CA GLU A 93 -3.89 14.55 7.94
C GLU A 93 -2.71 15.50 8.19
N ASP A 94 -1.56 15.25 7.56
CA ASP A 94 -0.36 16.07 7.69
C ASP A 94 -0.50 17.38 6.88
N VAL A 95 -1.38 18.26 7.33
CA VAL A 95 -1.60 19.62 6.80
C VAL A 95 -1.43 20.68 7.88
N LEU A 96 -0.92 21.85 7.53
CA LEU A 96 -0.81 23.01 8.43
C LEU A 96 -2.06 23.90 8.30
N PRO A 97 -2.47 24.64 9.34
CA PRO A 97 -3.60 25.55 9.24
C PRO A 97 -3.21 26.71 8.36
N ALA A 98 -4.17 27.23 7.60
CA ALA A 98 -3.92 28.31 6.65
C ALA A 98 -4.89 29.48 6.89
N GLY A 99 -4.42 30.70 6.64
CA GLY A 99 -5.23 31.91 6.71
C GLY A 99 -5.79 32.14 8.12
N SER A 100 -7.08 32.43 8.23
CA SER A 100 -7.72 32.72 9.52
C SER A 100 -7.68 31.55 10.52
N MET A 101 -7.57 30.30 10.04
CA MET A 101 -7.47 29.14 10.92
C MET A 101 -6.14 29.14 11.70
N GLU A 102 -5.05 29.59 11.06
CA GLU A 102 -3.73 29.68 11.66
C GLU A 102 -3.72 30.63 12.85
N TYR A 103 -4.44 31.75 12.74
CA TYR A 103 -4.58 32.72 13.83
C TYR A 103 -5.14 32.07 15.11
N PHE A 104 -6.23 31.29 14.99
CA PHE A 104 -6.87 30.64 16.14
C PHE A 104 -6.15 29.37 16.61
N MET A 105 -5.38 28.70 15.74
CA MET A 105 -4.66 27.47 16.04
C MET A 105 -3.17 27.67 16.38
N SER A 106 -2.68 28.90 16.41
CA SER A 106 -1.28 29.24 16.68
C SER A 106 -0.82 29.02 18.14
N VAL A 107 -1.77 28.83 19.06
CA VAL A 107 -1.53 28.80 20.52
C VAL A 107 -1.56 27.40 21.16
N PRO A 108 -2.43 26.44 20.76
CA PRO A 108 -2.48 25.11 21.40
C PRO A 108 -1.30 24.21 21.00
N HIS A 109 -0.83 23.37 21.93
CA HIS A 109 0.07 22.24 21.59
C HIS A 109 -0.72 21.19 20.79
N TRP A 110 -0.14 20.70 19.69
CA TRP A 110 -0.84 19.81 18.77
C TRP A 110 -0.90 18.36 19.28
N PHE A 111 -2.01 17.66 19.01
CA PHE A 111 -2.14 16.23 19.24
C PHE A 111 -2.16 15.49 17.90
N ASP A 112 -0.99 15.06 17.46
CA ASP A 112 -0.82 14.43 16.15
C ASP A 112 -1.31 12.97 16.14
N ALA A 113 -2.32 12.70 15.31
CA ALA A 113 -2.86 11.36 15.01
C ALA A 113 -2.49 10.90 13.59
N LEU A 114 -1.24 11.16 13.20
CA LEU A 114 -0.73 10.97 11.83
C LEU A 114 -0.31 9.52 11.51
N SER A 115 -0.21 8.65 12.52
CA SER A 115 0.25 7.25 12.35
C SER A 115 -0.90 6.26 12.57
N PRO A 116 -1.12 5.28 11.67
CA PRO A 116 -2.02 4.16 11.95
C PRO A 116 -1.46 3.24 13.05
N PRO A 117 -2.30 2.58 13.87
CA PRO A 117 -3.77 2.65 13.93
C PRO A 117 -4.27 3.89 14.69
N VAL A 118 -5.37 4.50 14.23
CA VAL A 118 -5.93 5.74 14.82
C VAL A 118 -6.45 5.49 16.25
N GLU A 119 -6.91 4.27 16.53
CA GLU A 119 -7.44 3.82 17.80
C GLU A 119 -6.45 4.05 18.95
N ASP A 120 -5.15 3.79 18.74
CA ASP A 120 -4.09 4.03 19.73
C ASP A 120 -3.92 5.51 20.06
N HIS A 121 -4.13 6.39 19.07
CA HIS A 121 -4.12 7.83 19.28
C HIS A 121 -5.35 8.29 20.08
N VAL A 122 -6.50 7.65 19.91
CA VAL A 122 -7.70 8.00 20.69
C VAL A 122 -7.57 7.57 22.15
N VAL A 123 -6.91 6.44 22.45
CA VAL A 123 -6.60 6.07 23.85
C VAL A 123 -5.76 7.14 24.53
N ARG A 124 -4.75 7.68 23.83
CA ARG A 124 -3.93 8.78 24.33
C ARG A 124 -4.71 10.08 24.48
N LEU A 125 -5.62 10.37 23.54
CA LEU A 125 -6.51 11.54 23.64
C LEU A 125 -7.34 11.46 24.93
N ALA A 126 -7.97 10.32 25.19
CA ALA A 126 -8.75 10.13 26.41
C ALA A 126 -7.92 10.33 27.69
N ALA A 127 -6.69 9.79 27.75
CA ALA A 127 -5.81 9.99 28.89
C ALA A 127 -5.45 11.48 29.12
N VAL A 128 -5.23 12.25 28.04
CA VAL A 128 -5.01 13.70 28.14
C VAL A 128 -6.27 14.40 28.66
N ILE A 129 -7.45 14.00 28.19
CA ILE A 129 -8.72 14.55 28.67
C ILE A 129 -8.92 14.26 30.16
N GLU A 130 -8.67 13.04 30.60
CA GLU A 130 -8.72 12.66 32.02
C GLU A 130 -7.78 13.52 32.87
N GLN A 131 -6.53 13.72 32.43
CA GLN A 131 -5.57 14.59 33.13
C GLN A 131 -6.07 16.04 33.22
N LEU A 132 -6.55 16.61 32.12
CA LEU A 132 -7.07 17.97 32.08
C LEU A 132 -8.31 18.15 32.95
N THR A 133 -9.16 17.13 33.06
CA THR A 133 -10.39 17.22 33.88
C THR A 133 -10.19 16.90 35.35
N SER A 134 -9.13 16.17 35.72
CA SER A 134 -8.87 15.76 37.11
C SER A 134 -8.24 16.87 37.96
N GLY A 135 -7.82 18.00 37.36
CA GLY A 135 -7.20 19.12 38.07
C GLY A 135 -5.74 18.91 38.48
N ASP A 136 -5.22 17.68 38.39
CA ASP A 136 -3.82 17.29 38.61
C ASP A 136 -2.92 17.60 37.39
N ALA A 137 -3.11 18.77 36.78
CA ALA A 137 -2.32 19.22 35.65
C ALA A 137 -0.91 19.66 36.07
N ASP A 138 -0.12 18.76 36.69
CA ASP A 138 1.32 18.96 36.78
C ASP A 138 1.90 18.75 35.37
N ALA A 139 2.14 19.85 34.66
CA ALA A 139 2.74 19.84 33.33
C ALA A 139 4.10 19.10 33.28
N ARG A 140 4.76 18.89 34.42
CA ARG A 140 5.99 18.08 34.54
C ARG A 140 5.75 16.57 34.53
N ALA A 141 4.52 16.12 34.81
CA ALA A 141 4.15 14.70 34.81
C ALA A 141 3.72 14.18 33.43
N TYR A 142 3.44 15.06 32.45
CA TYR A 142 3.20 14.65 31.07
C TYR A 142 4.48 14.08 30.46
N ARG A 143 4.64 12.76 30.57
CA ARG A 143 5.58 12.00 29.74
C ARG A 143 4.84 11.64 28.47
N PRO A 144 5.20 12.19 27.29
CA PRO A 144 4.64 11.70 26.05
C PRO A 144 4.90 10.20 25.99
N ALA A 145 3.84 9.40 25.97
CA ALA A 145 3.97 7.97 25.78
C ALA A 145 4.64 7.78 24.41
N VAL A 146 5.84 7.19 24.43
CA VAL A 146 6.62 6.86 23.23
C VAL A 146 5.63 6.28 22.21
N PRO A 147 5.55 6.84 20.98
CA PRO A 147 4.71 6.27 19.95
C PRO A 147 5.02 4.78 19.91
N ARG A 148 4.01 3.93 20.10
CA ARG A 148 4.12 2.54 19.69
C ARG A 148 4.16 2.59 18.16
N GLY A 149 5.32 2.96 17.61
CA GLY A 149 5.62 2.71 16.21
C GLY A 149 5.33 1.24 15.98
N ALA A 150 4.63 0.97 14.86
CA ALA A 150 4.21 -0.35 14.40
C ALA A 150 5.00 -1.45 15.11
N GLY A 151 4.33 -2.16 16.04
CA GLY A 151 4.97 -2.94 17.09
C GLY A 151 6.28 -3.57 16.63
N ARG A 152 7.39 -3.18 17.24
CA ARG A 152 8.74 -3.67 16.90
C ARG A 152 8.66 -5.18 16.80
N ILE A 153 8.77 -5.72 15.59
CA ILE A 153 8.68 -7.16 15.34
C ILE A 153 9.76 -7.81 16.20
N ASP A 154 9.34 -8.58 17.20
CA ASP A 154 10.27 -9.33 18.04
C ASP A 154 10.74 -10.55 17.28
N TRP A 155 11.87 -10.39 16.59
CA TRP A 155 12.53 -11.46 15.82
C TRP A 155 12.97 -12.64 16.69
N ASN A 156 12.94 -12.55 18.02
CA ASN A 156 13.20 -13.67 18.92
C ASN A 156 11.96 -14.53 19.19
N ASN A 157 10.76 -14.11 18.78
CA ASN A 157 9.57 -14.94 18.89
C ASN A 157 9.66 -16.12 17.89
N GLY A 158 9.65 -17.35 18.42
CA GLY A 158 9.70 -18.58 17.62
C GLY A 158 8.59 -18.68 16.57
N LEU A 159 7.41 -18.11 16.83
CA LEU A 159 6.27 -18.10 15.92
C LEU A 159 6.48 -17.11 14.77
N VAL A 160 7.09 -15.95 15.04
CA VAL A 160 7.48 -14.95 14.02
C VAL A 160 8.58 -15.52 13.12
N ARG A 161 9.58 -16.22 13.70
CA ARG A 161 10.64 -16.89 12.95
C ARG A 161 10.10 -18.03 12.09
N ALA A 162 9.14 -18.80 12.60
CA ALA A 162 8.49 -19.88 11.87
C ALA A 162 7.59 -19.36 10.74
N LEU A 163 6.88 -18.25 10.95
CA LEU A 163 6.06 -17.62 9.90
C LEU A 163 6.92 -16.91 8.85
N ALA A 164 7.97 -16.20 9.25
CA ALA A 164 8.91 -15.58 8.32
C ALA A 164 9.71 -16.63 7.53
N GLY A 165 10.19 -17.67 8.22
CA GLY A 165 10.87 -18.80 7.59
C GLY A 165 9.94 -19.63 6.71
N GLY A 166 8.71 -19.87 7.13
CA GLY A 166 7.69 -20.60 6.38
C GLY A 166 7.20 -19.84 5.15
N THR A 167 6.99 -18.53 5.27
CA THR A 167 6.63 -17.67 4.12
C THR A 167 7.80 -17.54 3.16
N GLY A 168 9.02 -17.38 3.67
CA GLY A 168 10.24 -17.38 2.86
C GLY A 168 10.43 -18.70 2.11
N LEU A 169 10.23 -19.84 2.78
CA LEU A 169 10.30 -21.16 2.18
C LEU A 169 9.17 -21.39 1.16
N ALA A 170 7.94 -20.98 1.45
CA ALA A 170 6.82 -21.08 0.51
C ALA A 170 7.05 -20.22 -0.74
N LEU A 171 7.61 -19.01 -0.59
CA LEU A 171 7.99 -18.17 -1.71
C LEU A 171 9.15 -18.76 -2.51
N LEU A 172 10.14 -19.38 -1.86
CA LEU A 172 11.24 -20.08 -2.53
C LEU A 172 10.76 -21.35 -3.26
N LEU A 173 9.82 -22.09 -2.69
CA LEU A 173 9.21 -23.26 -3.32
C LEU A 173 8.30 -22.86 -4.49
N LEU A 174 7.53 -21.78 -4.35
CA LEU A 174 6.77 -21.18 -5.44
C LEU A 174 7.71 -20.66 -6.53
N ALA A 175 8.86 -20.09 -6.17
CA ALA A 175 9.88 -19.66 -7.12
C ALA A 175 10.52 -20.84 -7.85
N GLY A 176 10.81 -21.95 -7.17
CA GLY A 176 11.29 -23.17 -7.78
C GLY A 176 10.25 -23.80 -8.72
N TRP A 177 8.98 -23.79 -8.32
CA TRP A 177 7.86 -24.28 -9.14
C TRP A 177 7.62 -23.41 -10.38
N LEU A 178 7.59 -22.08 -10.23
CA LEU A 178 7.48 -21.13 -11.33
C LEU A 178 8.72 -21.13 -12.24
N GLY A 179 9.91 -21.34 -11.68
CA GLY A 179 11.15 -21.50 -12.44
C GLY A 179 11.15 -22.75 -13.32
N GLY A 180 10.45 -23.81 -12.92
CA GLY A 180 10.19 -25.00 -13.75
C GLY A 180 9.17 -24.77 -14.87
N LEU A 181 8.41 -23.67 -14.81
CA LEU A 181 7.45 -23.26 -15.85
C LEU A 181 8.05 -22.25 -16.84
N ALA A 182 9.35 -21.90 -16.75
CA ALA A 182 10.04 -21.03 -17.69
C ALA A 182 10.79 -21.88 -18.73
N PRO A 183 10.24 -22.08 -19.94
CA PRO A 183 10.96 -22.68 -21.04
C PRO A 183 11.93 -21.64 -21.64
N PRO A 184 13.13 -22.03 -22.09
CA PRO A 184 13.83 -23.32 -21.97
C PRO A 184 14.93 -23.28 -20.90
N ASP A 185 15.37 -24.46 -20.44
CA ASP A 185 16.36 -24.69 -19.37
C ASP A 185 17.43 -23.59 -19.25
N SER A 186 17.14 -22.61 -18.40
CA SER A 186 17.99 -21.46 -18.17
C SER A 186 17.87 -21.03 -16.70
N PRO A 187 18.95 -20.52 -16.09
CA PRO A 187 18.89 -19.99 -14.73
C PRO A 187 17.97 -18.76 -14.60
N MET A 188 17.47 -18.22 -15.72
CA MET A 188 16.62 -17.03 -15.76
C MET A 188 15.27 -17.23 -15.08
N GLY A 189 14.69 -18.43 -15.09
CA GLY A 189 13.42 -18.70 -14.40
C GLY A 189 13.52 -18.48 -12.88
N TRP A 190 14.66 -18.86 -12.29
CA TRP A 190 14.93 -18.70 -10.86
C TRP A 190 15.17 -17.24 -10.50
N LEU A 191 15.96 -16.54 -11.31
CA LEU A 191 16.22 -15.10 -11.14
C LEU A 191 14.93 -14.27 -11.23
N ALA A 192 14.08 -14.60 -12.19
CA ALA A 192 12.81 -13.94 -12.40
C ALA A 192 11.83 -14.16 -11.23
N ALA A 193 11.80 -15.34 -10.65
CA ALA A 193 10.98 -15.62 -9.48
C ALA A 193 11.46 -14.86 -8.23
N LEU A 194 12.78 -14.79 -8.01
CA LEU A 194 13.36 -13.96 -6.94
C LEU A 194 13.03 -12.47 -7.13
N LEU A 195 13.11 -11.99 -8.37
CA LEU A 195 12.73 -10.61 -8.72
C LEU A 195 11.26 -10.34 -8.41
N ALA A 196 10.36 -11.25 -8.78
CA ALA A 196 8.92 -11.12 -8.49
C ALA A 196 8.63 -11.01 -6.99
N ILE A 197 9.31 -11.84 -6.17
CA ILE A 197 9.20 -11.79 -4.71
C ILE A 197 9.69 -10.44 -4.16
N GLY A 198 10.87 -9.98 -4.61
CA GLY A 198 11.44 -8.71 -4.19
C GLY A 198 10.54 -7.51 -4.52
N VAL A 199 9.97 -7.50 -5.74
CA VAL A 199 9.03 -6.47 -6.18
C VAL A 199 7.75 -6.47 -5.35
N ALA A 200 7.18 -7.65 -5.07
CA ALA A 200 5.99 -7.75 -4.22
C ALA A 200 6.25 -7.21 -2.80
N ALA A 201 7.41 -7.52 -2.21
CA ALA A 201 7.81 -7.03 -0.89
C ALA A 201 7.99 -5.50 -0.86
N LEU A 202 8.66 -4.95 -1.87
CA LEU A 202 8.85 -3.50 -2.01
C LEU A 202 7.52 -2.75 -2.17
N VAL A 203 6.62 -3.25 -3.01
CA VAL A 203 5.29 -2.67 -3.21
C VAL A 203 4.46 -2.76 -1.92
N GLY A 204 4.55 -3.87 -1.18
CA GLY A 204 3.88 -4.03 0.10
C GLY A 204 4.42 -3.08 1.19
N ALA A 205 5.72 -2.80 1.20
CA ALA A 205 6.36 -1.91 2.18
C ALA A 205 6.07 -0.41 1.93
N GLY A 206 5.82 0.00 0.68
CA GLY A 206 5.59 1.40 0.29
C GLY A 206 4.31 2.07 0.81
N GLY A 207 3.48 1.35 1.58
CA GLY A 207 2.26 1.88 2.19
C GLY A 207 1.06 1.98 1.23
N ARG A 208 -0.14 1.76 1.78
CA ARG A 208 -1.42 1.67 1.02
C ARG A 208 -1.81 2.95 0.28
N ALA A 209 -1.32 4.11 0.72
CA ALA A 209 -1.64 5.43 0.14
C ALA A 209 -0.87 5.72 -1.17
N ALA A 210 0.40 5.33 -1.26
CA ALA A 210 1.24 5.56 -2.43
C ALA A 210 0.72 4.79 -3.66
N TRP A 211 0.27 3.54 -3.45
CA TRP A 211 -0.28 2.72 -4.52
C TRP A 211 -1.63 3.24 -5.05
N ALA A 212 -2.45 3.88 -4.22
CA ALA A 212 -3.74 4.48 -4.58
C ALA A 212 -3.60 5.75 -5.44
N ALA A 213 -2.55 6.53 -5.23
CA ALA A 213 -2.28 7.76 -5.99
C ALA A 213 -1.69 7.50 -7.39
N ALA A 214 -1.11 6.32 -7.63
CA ALA A 214 -0.39 5.98 -8.86
C ALA A 214 -1.25 5.32 -9.95
N GLY A 215 -2.45 5.85 -10.24
CA GLY A 215 -3.32 5.30 -11.30
C GLY A 215 -2.61 5.14 -12.66
N ALA A 216 -1.83 6.15 -13.05
CA ALA A 216 -0.97 6.12 -14.24
C ALA A 216 0.16 5.06 -14.12
N GLY A 217 0.72 4.86 -12.92
CA GLY A 217 1.74 3.84 -12.67
C GLY A 217 1.21 2.42 -12.86
N ARG A 218 -0.04 2.13 -12.46
CA ARG A 218 -0.66 0.82 -12.69
C ARG A 218 -0.90 0.55 -14.17
N ALA A 219 -1.37 1.56 -14.90
CA ALA A 219 -1.54 1.45 -16.34
C ALA A 219 -0.20 1.20 -17.05
N ALA A 220 0.88 1.86 -16.61
CA ALA A 220 2.22 1.63 -17.14
C ALA A 220 2.74 0.22 -16.85
N ILE A 221 2.55 -0.30 -15.63
CA ILE A 221 2.95 -1.67 -15.26
C ILE A 221 2.14 -2.71 -16.06
N ALA A 222 0.82 -2.49 -16.22
CA ALA A 222 -0.02 -3.38 -17.03
C ALA A 222 0.38 -3.34 -18.52
N ALA A 223 0.69 -2.17 -19.07
CA ALA A 223 1.20 -2.03 -20.43
C ALA A 223 2.54 -2.76 -20.61
N LEU A 224 3.46 -2.62 -19.64
CA LEU A 224 4.75 -3.32 -19.65
C LEU A 224 4.56 -4.85 -19.63
N LEU A 225 3.63 -5.36 -18.82
CA LEU A 225 3.31 -6.78 -18.78
C LEU A 225 2.78 -7.28 -20.14
N LEU A 226 1.88 -6.53 -20.77
CA LEU A 226 1.32 -6.88 -22.09
C LEU A 226 2.39 -6.87 -23.18
N LEU A 227 3.26 -5.85 -23.19
CA LEU A 227 4.36 -5.76 -24.16
C LEU A 227 5.37 -6.91 -23.97
N ALA A 228 5.70 -7.24 -22.73
CA ALA A 228 6.59 -8.37 -22.43
C ALA A 228 5.97 -9.71 -22.85
N ALA A 229 4.66 -9.91 -22.62
CA ALA A 229 3.95 -11.11 -23.05
C ALA A 229 3.89 -11.24 -24.57
N ALA A 230 3.62 -10.13 -25.28
CA ALA A 230 3.62 -10.13 -26.75
C ALA A 230 5.02 -10.43 -27.32
N GLY A 231 6.07 -9.81 -26.77
CA GLY A 231 7.45 -10.06 -27.18
C GLY A 231 7.90 -11.50 -26.88
N TYR A 232 7.52 -12.04 -25.72
CA TYR A 232 7.76 -13.44 -25.37
C TYR A 232 7.04 -14.38 -26.34
N GLY A 233 5.75 -14.18 -26.60
CA GLY A 233 4.98 -15.01 -27.53
C GLY A 233 5.53 -15.00 -28.95
N TRP A 234 5.94 -13.82 -29.44
CA TRP A 234 6.55 -13.67 -30.77
C TRP A 234 7.89 -14.40 -30.88
N THR A 235 8.78 -14.20 -29.90
CA THR A 235 10.09 -14.88 -29.86
C THR A 235 9.96 -16.39 -29.66
N TYR A 236 9.05 -16.83 -28.80
CA TYR A 236 8.78 -18.25 -28.58
C TYR A 236 8.29 -18.93 -29.87
N SER A 237 7.33 -18.31 -30.57
CA SER A 237 6.78 -18.85 -31.82
C SER A 237 7.83 -18.99 -32.93
N HIS A 238 8.77 -18.05 -33.03
CA HIS A 238 9.80 -18.09 -34.08
C HIS A 238 10.94 -19.04 -33.74
N TYR A 239 11.40 -19.05 -32.49
CA TYR A 239 12.65 -19.71 -32.15
C TYR A 239 12.51 -21.00 -31.33
N VAL A 240 11.32 -21.31 -30.82
CA VAL A 240 11.10 -22.55 -30.05
C VAL A 240 10.31 -23.56 -30.88
N VAL A 241 10.86 -24.76 -31.01
CA VAL A 241 10.26 -25.89 -31.74
C VAL A 241 10.12 -27.10 -30.81
N ALA A 242 9.20 -28.01 -31.15
CA ALA A 242 9.06 -29.26 -30.42
C ALA A 242 10.29 -30.16 -30.66
N GLY A 243 11.00 -30.52 -29.59
CA GLY A 243 12.07 -31.53 -29.64
C GLY A 243 11.51 -32.96 -29.50
N LEU A 244 12.36 -33.97 -29.75
CA LEU A 244 12.02 -35.36 -29.48
C LEU A 244 11.69 -35.55 -27.99
N GLY A 245 10.58 -36.25 -27.69
CA GLY A 245 10.17 -36.52 -26.31
C GLY A 245 9.48 -35.35 -25.60
N SER A 246 8.92 -34.38 -26.34
CA SER A 246 8.15 -33.21 -25.84
C SER A 246 8.96 -32.11 -25.13
N ALA A 247 10.29 -32.21 -25.09
CA ALA A 247 11.15 -31.13 -24.60
C ALA A 247 11.30 -30.02 -25.66
N PRO A 248 10.99 -28.74 -25.34
CA PRO A 248 11.12 -27.65 -26.31
C PRO A 248 12.59 -27.33 -26.62
N LEU A 249 12.91 -27.19 -27.91
CA LEU A 249 14.26 -26.86 -28.40
C LEU A 249 14.31 -25.41 -28.91
N VAL A 250 15.39 -24.69 -28.61
CA VAL A 250 15.64 -23.33 -29.11
C VAL A 250 16.55 -23.35 -30.33
N ARG A 251 16.06 -22.75 -31.41
CA ARG A 251 16.82 -22.47 -32.64
C ARG A 251 17.66 -21.21 -32.47
N GLY A 252 18.87 -21.21 -33.02
CA GLY A 252 19.69 -20.01 -33.14
C GLY A 252 19.30 -19.17 -34.35
N SER A 253 19.71 -17.89 -34.36
CA SER A 253 19.54 -17.01 -35.53
C SER A 253 20.70 -17.11 -36.52
N GLU A 254 21.80 -17.79 -36.16
CA GLU A 254 23.02 -17.89 -36.96
C GLU A 254 23.52 -19.34 -36.96
N CYS A 255 23.66 -19.94 -38.14
CA CYS A 255 24.24 -21.27 -38.30
C CYS A 255 25.77 -21.25 -38.08
N THR A 256 26.32 -22.40 -37.67
CA THR A 256 27.78 -22.62 -37.70
C THR A 256 28.30 -22.69 -39.15
N ALA A 257 29.60 -22.54 -39.34
CA ALA A 257 30.21 -22.62 -40.68
C ALA A 257 29.96 -23.99 -41.32
N ASP A 258 30.09 -25.07 -40.55
CA ASP A 258 29.89 -26.43 -41.03
C ASP A 258 28.41 -26.71 -41.37
N ALA A 259 27.48 -26.28 -40.52
CA ALA A 259 26.04 -26.41 -40.81
C ALA A 259 25.65 -25.63 -42.07
N ARG A 260 26.28 -24.48 -42.33
CA ARG A 260 26.03 -23.68 -43.53
C ARG A 260 26.51 -24.37 -44.81
N LEU A 261 27.54 -25.21 -44.74
CA LEU A 261 28.02 -25.99 -45.88
C LEU A 261 27.07 -27.15 -46.24
N VAL A 262 26.34 -27.68 -45.26
CA VAL A 262 25.43 -28.82 -45.44
C VAL A 262 24.03 -28.37 -45.84
N TYR A 263 23.52 -27.32 -45.20
CA TYR A 263 22.13 -26.89 -45.33
C TYR A 263 21.96 -25.60 -46.15
N GLU A 264 23.05 -24.97 -46.59
CA GLU A 264 23.13 -23.79 -47.47
C GLU A 264 21.97 -22.78 -47.29
N ALA A 265 20.95 -22.88 -48.16
CA ALA A 265 19.81 -21.95 -48.25
C ALA A 265 18.75 -22.14 -47.16
N SER A 266 18.75 -23.27 -46.45
CA SER A 266 17.81 -23.57 -45.36
C SER A 266 18.28 -23.02 -44.01
N CYS A 267 19.50 -22.48 -43.92
CA CYS A 267 19.99 -21.83 -42.72
C CYS A 267 19.50 -20.36 -42.62
N PRO A 268 18.98 -19.89 -41.45
CA PRO A 268 18.90 -20.55 -40.15
C PRO A 268 17.58 -21.32 -39.88
N ASP A 269 16.60 -21.24 -40.78
CA ASP A 269 15.27 -21.83 -40.66
C ASP A 269 15.24 -23.31 -41.10
N LEU A 270 15.99 -24.13 -40.37
CA LEU A 270 16.06 -25.58 -40.64
C LEU A 270 14.69 -26.24 -40.46
N PRO A 271 14.24 -27.06 -41.43
CA PRO A 271 12.98 -27.78 -41.32
C PRO A 271 13.05 -28.88 -40.26
N SER A 272 11.90 -29.27 -39.71
CA SER A 272 11.82 -30.15 -38.53
C SER A 272 12.38 -31.56 -38.75
N ASP A 273 12.38 -32.01 -40.00
CA ASP A 273 13.00 -33.26 -40.47
C ASP A 273 14.52 -33.19 -40.43
N ALA A 274 15.13 -32.08 -40.86
CA ALA A 274 16.58 -31.86 -40.79
C ALA A 274 17.10 -31.85 -39.34
N LEU A 275 16.27 -31.45 -38.37
CA LEU A 275 16.59 -31.51 -36.95
C LEU A 275 16.58 -32.94 -36.40
N ALA A 276 15.78 -33.85 -36.98
CA ALA A 276 15.72 -35.25 -36.59
C ALA A 276 16.96 -36.05 -37.02
N ASP A 277 17.56 -35.69 -38.17
CA ASP A 277 18.69 -36.42 -38.76
C ASP A 277 20.07 -35.99 -38.22
N ALA A 278 20.21 -34.77 -37.68
CA ALA A 278 21.50 -34.15 -37.33
C ALA A 278 22.14 -34.63 -36.00
N ALA A 279 21.78 -35.81 -35.47
CA ALA A 279 22.19 -36.26 -34.13
C ALA A 279 21.96 -35.23 -33.00
N TYR A 280 21.00 -34.33 -33.20
CA TYR A 280 20.35 -33.47 -32.21
C TYR A 280 21.27 -32.60 -31.31
N ASP A 281 22.49 -32.25 -31.74
CA ASP A 281 23.29 -31.26 -31.01
C ASP A 281 23.02 -29.84 -31.53
N PRO A 282 22.23 -29.01 -30.83
CA PRO A 282 21.97 -27.63 -31.24
C PRO A 282 23.25 -26.79 -31.30
N ALA A 283 24.33 -27.16 -30.58
CA ALA A 283 25.61 -26.48 -30.64
C ALA A 283 26.38 -26.76 -31.95
N ALA A 284 26.04 -27.85 -32.66
CA ALA A 284 26.60 -28.15 -33.98
C ALA A 284 25.89 -27.36 -35.10
N LEU A 285 24.59 -27.09 -34.94
CA LEU A 285 23.77 -26.44 -35.97
C LEU A 285 23.83 -24.91 -35.91
N TRP A 286 23.76 -24.32 -34.70
CA TRP A 286 23.78 -22.87 -34.53
C TRP A 286 24.90 -22.41 -33.60
N THR A 287 25.35 -21.17 -33.78
CA THR A 287 26.37 -20.59 -32.90
C THR A 287 25.86 -20.49 -31.47
N ALA A 288 26.71 -20.83 -30.49
CA ALA A 288 26.36 -20.72 -29.07
C ALA A 288 25.94 -19.28 -28.69
N ALA A 289 26.53 -18.27 -29.32
CA ALA A 289 26.16 -16.87 -29.13
C ALA A 289 24.72 -16.57 -29.59
N SER A 290 24.29 -17.12 -30.74
CA SER A 290 22.94 -16.87 -31.26
C SER A 290 21.87 -17.55 -30.40
N ILE A 291 22.09 -18.81 -29.99
CA ILE A 291 21.22 -19.52 -29.05
C ILE A 291 21.17 -18.78 -27.71
N GLY A 292 22.32 -18.32 -27.21
CA GLY A 292 22.44 -17.58 -25.95
C GLY A 292 21.63 -16.28 -25.95
N ARG A 293 21.67 -15.50 -27.03
CA ARG A 293 20.87 -14.27 -27.17
C ARG A 293 19.37 -14.54 -27.11
N ILE A 294 18.90 -15.59 -27.79
CA ILE A 294 17.48 -15.94 -27.81
C ILE A 294 17.00 -16.46 -26.46
N LYS A 295 17.79 -17.30 -25.79
CA LYS A 295 17.49 -17.73 -24.42
C LYS A 295 17.44 -16.54 -23.46
N LEU A 296 18.34 -15.57 -23.62
CA LEU A 296 18.34 -14.34 -22.82
C LEU A 296 17.11 -13.47 -23.07
N THR A 297 16.67 -13.30 -24.33
CA THR A 297 15.47 -12.51 -24.63
C THR A 297 14.20 -13.15 -24.07
N LEU A 298 14.04 -14.47 -24.23
CA LEU A 298 12.94 -15.24 -23.64
C LEU A 298 12.94 -15.12 -22.11
N GLY A 299 14.09 -15.33 -21.47
CA GLY A 299 14.24 -15.22 -20.02
C GLY A 299 13.95 -13.81 -19.48
N ALA A 300 14.44 -12.77 -20.17
CA ALA A 300 14.22 -11.38 -19.78
C ALA A 300 12.73 -10.99 -19.89
N ALA A 301 12.06 -11.37 -20.98
CA ALA A 301 10.63 -11.11 -21.15
C ALA A 301 9.80 -11.82 -20.07
N TRP A 302 10.16 -13.06 -19.73
CA TRP A 302 9.54 -13.80 -18.63
C TRP A 302 9.74 -13.12 -17.27
N ALA A 303 10.96 -12.65 -16.99
CA ALA A 303 11.27 -11.91 -15.75
C ALA A 303 10.44 -10.63 -15.60
N ILE A 304 10.27 -9.88 -16.70
CA ILE A 304 9.44 -8.67 -16.72
C ILE A 304 7.98 -9.02 -16.44
N MET A 305 7.43 -10.06 -17.08
CA MET A 305 6.07 -10.52 -16.84
C MET A 305 5.85 -10.90 -15.37
N ALA A 306 6.77 -11.68 -14.78
CA ALA A 306 6.69 -12.12 -13.39
C ALA A 306 6.73 -10.92 -12.42
N ALA A 307 7.67 -9.99 -12.61
CA ALA A 307 7.81 -8.80 -11.78
C ALA A 307 6.59 -7.86 -11.88
N ALA A 308 6.12 -7.59 -13.11
CA ALA A 308 4.96 -6.73 -13.33
C ALA A 308 3.67 -7.34 -12.78
N GLY A 309 3.48 -8.66 -12.95
CA GLY A 309 2.34 -9.39 -12.40
C GLY A 309 2.34 -9.33 -10.87
N ALA A 310 3.48 -9.59 -10.24
CA ALA A 310 3.64 -9.50 -8.79
C ALA A 310 3.35 -8.09 -8.25
N ALA A 311 3.83 -7.05 -8.92
CA ALA A 311 3.54 -5.66 -8.56
C ALA A 311 2.03 -5.34 -8.61
N LEU A 312 1.32 -5.80 -9.65
CA LEU A 312 -0.12 -5.59 -9.79
C LEU A 312 -0.92 -6.32 -8.71
N VAL A 313 -0.55 -7.56 -8.39
CA VAL A 313 -1.23 -8.37 -7.35
C VAL A 313 -0.97 -7.80 -5.96
N ALA A 314 0.28 -7.53 -5.60
CA ALA A 314 0.64 -6.92 -4.31
C ALA A 314 -0.03 -5.55 -4.16
N GLY A 315 -0.09 -4.81 -5.24
CA GLY A 315 -0.88 -3.60 -5.36
C GLY A 315 -2.36 -3.79 -5.05
N TRP A 316 -3.02 -4.70 -5.77
CA TRP A 316 -4.46 -4.96 -5.57
C TRP A 316 -4.78 -5.42 -4.14
N LEU A 317 -3.94 -6.26 -3.55
CA LEU A 317 -4.08 -6.71 -2.17
C LEU A 317 -3.88 -5.57 -1.15
N SER A 318 -3.07 -4.58 -1.47
CA SER A 318 -2.84 -3.39 -0.62
C SER A 318 -3.86 -2.27 -0.85
N ALA A 319 -4.76 -2.40 -1.84
CA ALA A 319 -5.79 -1.42 -2.14
C ALA A 319 -6.79 -1.23 -0.99
N PRO A 320 -7.19 0.02 -0.65
CA PRO A 320 -8.26 0.24 0.31
C PRO A 320 -9.59 -0.32 -0.24
N ARG A 321 -10.14 -1.34 0.41
CA ARG A 321 -11.49 -1.84 0.11
C ARG A 321 -12.49 -0.82 0.64
N ARG A 322 -13.28 -0.20 -0.25
CA ARG A 322 -14.43 0.61 0.18
C ARG A 322 -15.44 -0.31 0.85
N ILE A 323 -15.55 -0.22 2.16
CA ILE A 323 -16.67 -0.83 2.88
C ILE A 323 -17.92 -0.11 2.38
N LYS A 324 -18.80 -0.85 1.69
CA LYS A 324 -20.10 -0.31 1.26
C LYS A 324 -20.82 0.17 2.53
N ARG A 325 -21.11 1.47 2.59
CA ARG A 325 -22.12 1.99 3.52
C ARG A 325 -23.45 1.40 3.08
N GLU A 326 -24.05 0.56 3.91
CA GLU A 326 -25.47 0.29 3.82
C GLU A 326 -26.20 1.63 4.09
N ARG A 327 -27.15 1.95 3.20
CA ARG A 327 -27.96 3.17 3.28
C ARG A 327 -29.13 2.96 4.21
#